data_AF-A0A8S2Z0Q7-F1
#
_entry.id   AF-A0A8S2Z0Q7-F1
#
_cell.length_a   1.000
_cell.length_b   1.000
_cell.length_c   1.000
_cell.angle_alpha   90.00
_cell.angle_beta   90.00
_cell.angle_gamma   90.00
#
_symmetry.space_group_name_H-M   'P 1'
#
loop_
_entity.id
_entity.type
_entity.pdbx_description
1 polymer ?
#
loop_
_entity_poly.entity_id
_entity_poly.type
_entity_poly.pdbx_seq_one_letter_code
_entity_poly.pdbx_strand_id
1 'polypeptide(L)' 'MSSVISLISSTLSEPYSIYTYRYFIHNWPDLCILCSDRQSNDLIGAIVSKLDLHKNTLRRGYIAMLAIKQGYRRQKIASK' A
#
# COMPACT_ATOMS: atom_id res chain seq x y z
N MET A 1 -1.50 -0.87 12.12
CA MET A 1 -1.29 0.45 11.47
C MET A 1 0.15 0.93 11.57
N SER A 2 0.77 0.92 12.76
CA SER A 2 2.14 1.42 12.99
C SER A 2 3.19 0.81 12.05
N SER A 3 3.16 -0.50 11.81
CA SER A 3 4.12 -1.17 10.92
C SER A 3 4.01 -0.73 9.45
N VAL A 4 2.78 -0.46 8.97
CA VAL A 4 2.51 0.01 7.60
C VAL A 4 2.98 1.45 7.43
N ILE A 5 2.67 2.30 8.40
CA ILE A 5 3.12 3.70 8.43
C ILE A 5 4.65 3.74 8.46
N SER A 6 5.29 2.93 9.32
CA SER A 6 6.75 2.84 9.38
C SER A 6 7.36 2.37 8.06
N LEU A 7 6.78 1.37 7.40
CA LEU A 7 7.25 0.87 6.11
C LEU A 7 7.15 1.97 5.04
N ILE A 8 6.01 2.64 4.95
CA ILE A 8 5.75 3.65 3.92
C ILE A 8 6.59 4.90 4.16
N SER A 9 6.68 5.39 5.40
CA SER A 9 7.56 6.52 5.76
C SER A 9 9.03 6.23 5.53
N SER A 10 9.48 4.98 5.61
CA SER A 10 10.88 4.61 5.30
C SER A 10 11.18 4.49 3.81
N THR A 11 10.15 4.40 2.95
CA THR A 11 10.31 4.09 1.53
C THR A 11 9.84 5.19 0.59
N LEU A 12 8.91 6.05 1.02
CA LEU A 12 8.41 7.20 0.28
C LEU A 12 8.87 8.49 0.96
N SER A 13 9.29 9.46 0.15
CA SER A 13 9.71 10.79 0.59
C SER A 13 8.54 11.67 1.06
N GLU A 14 7.31 11.28 0.76
CA GLU A 14 6.10 12.02 1.10
C GLU A 14 5.43 11.44 2.35
N PRO A 15 5.43 12.16 3.49
CA PRO A 15 4.73 11.70 4.68
C PRO A 15 3.22 11.88 4.51
N TYR A 16 2.49 10.77 4.41
CA TYR A 16 1.03 10.79 4.46
C TYR A 16 0.53 10.95 5.89
N SER A 17 -0.50 11.77 6.07
CA SER A 17 -1.19 11.86 7.36
C SER A 17 -1.87 10.54 7.71
N ILE A 18 -2.09 10.28 9.01
CA ILE A 18 -2.88 9.12 9.46
C ILE A 18 -4.29 9.09 8.84
N TYR A 19 -4.86 10.27 8.53
CA TYR A 19 -6.18 10.38 7.89
C TYR A 19 -6.18 9.81 6.47
N THR A 20 -5.08 9.97 5.74
CA THR A 20 -4.94 9.42 4.39
C THR A 20 -5.05 7.89 4.43
N TYR A 21 -4.31 7.24 5.33
CA TYR A 21 -4.40 5.77 5.50
C TYR A 21 -5.80 5.32 5.89
N ARG A 22 -6.42 6.02 6.85
CA ARG A 22 -7.78 5.70 7.33
C ARG A 22 -8.79 5.83 6.20
N TYR A 23 -8.70 6.86 5.37
CA TYR A 23 -9.58 7.04 4.23
C TYR A 23 -9.52 5.83 3.28
N PHE A 24 -8.34 5.39 2.86
CA PHE A 24 -8.25 4.23 1.96
C PHE A 24 -8.72 2.93 2.62
N ILE A 25 -8.26 2.64 3.84
CA ILE A 25 -8.55 1.37 4.53
C ILE A 25 -10.03 1.24 4.88
N HIS A 26 -10.70 2.35 5.24
CA HIS A 26 -12.14 2.30 5.55
C HIS A 26 -13.02 2.20 4.31
N ASN A 27 -12.64 2.83 3.20
CA ASN A 27 -13.46 2.85 1.99
C ASN A 27 -13.17 1.66 1.05
N TRP A 28 -11.91 1.19 0.99
CA TRP A 28 -11.47 0.09 0.15
C TRP A 28 -10.53 -0.87 0.88
N PRO A 29 -11.00 -1.56 1.95
CA PRO A 29 -10.16 -2.48 2.72
C PRO A 29 -9.57 -3.60 1.85
N ASP A 30 -10.36 -4.13 0.91
CA ASP A 30 -9.95 -5.24 0.03
C ASP A 30 -8.90 -4.83 -1.02
N LEU A 31 -8.71 -3.53 -1.23
CA LEU A 31 -7.72 -2.97 -2.16
C LEU A 31 -6.45 -2.48 -1.46
N CYS A 32 -6.34 -2.74 -0.15
CA CYS A 32 -5.17 -2.45 0.68
C CYS A 32 -4.49 -3.76 1.07
N ILE A 33 -3.44 -4.14 0.35
CA ILE A 33 -2.79 -5.44 0.53
C ILE A 33 -1.46 -5.27 1.25
N LEU A 34 -1.20 -6.16 2.21
CA LEU A 34 0.05 -6.23 2.96
C LEU A 34 0.82 -7.49 2.57
N CYS A 35 2.14 -7.37 2.55
CA CYS A 35 3.05 -8.48 2.26
C CYS A 35 4.00 -8.65 3.44
N SER A 36 3.99 -9.85 4.03
CA SER A 36 4.91 -10.24 5.08
C SER A 36 5.86 -11.34 4.61
N ASP A 37 7.06 -11.34 5.18
CA ASP A 37 8.00 -12.44 5.04
C ASP A 37 7.47 -13.65 5.82
N ARG A 38 7.45 -14.83 5.19
CA ARG A 38 6.94 -16.07 5.81
C ARG A 38 7.82 -16.55 6.96
N GLN A 39 9.11 -16.25 6.95
CA GLN A 39 10.04 -16.75 7.97
C GLN A 39 10.09 -15.84 9.20
N SER A 40 10.27 -14.54 9.00
CA SER A 40 10.37 -13.56 10.10
C SER A 40 9.02 -12.99 10.54
N ASN A 41 7.96 -13.18 9.74
CA ASN A 41 6.66 -12.52 9.91
C ASN A 41 6.75 -10.97 9.83
N ASP A 42 7.85 -10.43 9.34
CA ASP A 42 8.06 -9.00 9.16
C ASP A 42 7.23 -8.46 8.00
N LEU A 43 6.66 -7.26 8.16
CA LEU A 43 6.03 -6.55 7.06
C LEU A 43 7.11 -6.04 6.09
N ILE A 44 7.14 -6.60 4.88
CA ILE A 44 8.13 -6.29 3.85
C ILE A 44 7.57 -5.44 2.72
N GLY A 45 6.25 -5.42 2.56
CA GLY A 45 5.57 -4.71 1.48
C GLY A 45 4.16 -4.26 1.84
N ALA A 46 3.71 -3.19 1.20
CA ALA A 46 2.33 -2.73 1.26
C ALA A 46 1.93 -2.04 -0.04
N ILE A 47 0.69 -2.26 -0.46
CA ILE A 47 0.03 -1.50 -1.52
C ILE A 47 -1.30 -0.95 -0.98
N VAL A 48 -1.54 0.32 -1.24
CA VAL A 48 -2.79 1.01 -0.90
C VAL A 48 -3.38 1.53 -2.19
N SER A 49 -4.60 1.09 -2.51
CA SER A 49 -5.27 1.47 -3.75
C SER A 49 -6.75 1.70 -3.56
N LYS A 50 -7.39 2.31 -4.56
CA LYS A 50 -8.84 2.53 -4.60
C LYS A 50 -9.42 2.24 -5.98
N LEU A 51 -10.74 2.10 -6.02
CA LEU A 51 -11.52 1.99 -7.24
C LEU A 51 -12.60 3.07 -7.23
N ASP A 52 -12.58 3.93 -8.24
CA ASP A 52 -13.57 5.00 -8.41
C ASP A 52 -14.24 4.93 -9.79
N LEU A 53 -15.43 5.51 -9.88
CA LEU A 53 -16.08 5.79 -11.16
C LEU A 53 -15.49 7.06 -11.77
N HIS A 54 -14.85 6.92 -12.92
CA HIS A 54 -14.42 8.04 -13.75
C HIS A 54 -15.54 8.39 -14.75
N LYS A 55 -15.93 9.68 -14.77
CA LYS A 55 -16.99 10.21 -15.65
C LYS A 55 -18.32 9.43 -15.54
N ASN A 56 -18.64 8.93 -14.34
CA ASN A 56 -19.82 8.14 -14.02
C ASN A 56 -20.08 6.89 -14.89
N THR A 57 -19.08 6.43 -15.66
CA THR A 57 -19.27 5.34 -16.63
C THR A 57 -18.17 4.28 -16.57
N LEU A 58 -16.93 4.68 -16.30
CA LEU A 58 -15.79 3.76 -16.32
C LEU A 58 -15.22 3.55 -14.92
N ARG A 59 -15.00 2.30 -14.53
CA ARG A 59 -14.27 1.98 -13.28
C ARG A 59 -12.77 2.21 -13.51
N ARG A 60 -12.14 3.03 -12.66
CA ARG A 60 -10.71 3.34 -12.72
C ARG A 60 -10.05 2.99 -11.38
N GLY A 61 -9.02 2.15 -11.45
CA GLY A 61 -8.14 1.89 -10.31
C GLY A 61 -7.14 3.03 -10.12
N TYR A 62 -6.79 3.31 -8.87
CA TYR A 62 -5.74 4.26 -8.50
C TYR A 62 -4.86 3.64 -7.43
N ILE A 63 -3.55 3.57 -7.70
CA ILE A 63 -2.54 3.15 -6.73
C ILE A 63 -2.07 4.41 -6.01
N ALA A 64 -2.40 4.52 -4.73
CA ALA A 64 -2.01 5.65 -3.90
C ALA A 64 -0.58 5.47 -3.38
N MET A 65 -0.26 4.27 -2.91
CA MET A 65 1.03 3.96 -2.31
C MET A 65 1.45 2.54 -2.68
N LEU A 66 2.73 2.38 -3.01
CA LEU A 66 3.36 1.08 -3.21
C LEU A 66 4.75 1.13 -2.58
N ALA A 67 4.95 0.32 -1.54
CA ALA A 67 6.16 0.33 -0.74
C ALA A 67 6.71 -1.09 -0.59
N ILE A 68 8.01 -1.26 -0.83
CA ILE A 68 8.76 -2.49 -0.56
C ILE A 68 10.05 -2.13 0.19
N LYS A 69 10.31 -2.85 1.29
CA LYS A 69 11.53 -2.74 2.11
C LYS A 69 12.76 -2.97 1.24
N GLN A 70 13.80 -2.13 1.39
CA GLN A 70 14.93 -2.06 0.45
C GLN A 70 15.60 -3.42 0.19
N GLY A 71 15.81 -4.24 1.23
CA GLY A 71 16.43 -5.57 1.12
C GLY A 71 15.60 -6.61 0.33
N TYR A 72 14.31 -6.34 0.11
CA TYR A 72 13.38 -7.24 -0.59
C TYR A 72 13.05 -6.74 -2.02
N ARG A 73 13.68 -5.64 -2.47
CA ARG A 73 13.49 -5.10 -3.83
C ARG A 73 14.14 -5.99 -4.89
N ARG A 74 13.75 -5.80 -6.15
CA ARG A 74 14.24 -6.56 -7.33
C ARG A 74 13.91 -8.05 -7.34
N GLN A 75 13.07 -8.53 -6.42
CA GLN A 75 12.59 -9.91 -6.35
C GLN A 75 11.19 -10.09 -6.99
N LYS A 76 10.72 -9.10 -7.77
CA LYS A 76 9.40 -9.08 -8.43
C LYS A 76 8.18 -9.17 -7.49
N ILE A 77 8.35 -8.88 -6.20
CA ILE A 77 7.28 -8.92 -5.19
C ILE A 77 6.14 -7.96 -5.56
N ALA A 78 6.47 -6.73 -5.98
CA ALA A 78 5.49 -5.71 -6.36
C ALA A 78 4.80 -5.93 -7.71
N SER A 79 5.16 -6.99 -8.44
CA SER A 79 4.57 -7.34 -9.74
C SER A 79 3.58 -8.50 -9.67
N LYS A 80 3.48 -9.15 -8.50
CA LYS A 80 2.50 -10.19 -8.21
C LYS A 80 1.23 -9.57 -7.67
#